data_AF-A0A847A676-F1
#
_entry.id   AF-A0A847A676-F1
#
_cell.length_a   1.000
_cell.length_b   1.000
_cell.length_c   1.000
_cell.angle_alpha   90.00
_cell.angle_beta   90.00
_cell.angle_gamma   90.00
#
_symmetry.space_group_name_H-M   'P 1'
#
loop_
_entity.id
_entity.type
_entity.pdbx_description
1 polymer ?
#
loop_
_entity_poly.entity_id
_entity_poly.type
_entity_poly.pdbx_seq_one_letter_code
_entity_poly.pdbx_strand_id
1 'polypeptide(L)'
;DWVAMCERGEDPASPAAQDLAARHVAWLASVPGVPGQGKGADFARYVRGLAEMYVADERFAVNYGGVTGAKFVRDALHAYLG
;
A
#
# COMPACT_ATOMS: atom_id res chain seq x y z
N ASP A 1 5.01 11.86 0.40
CA ASP A 1 4.45 10.75 -0.40
C ASP A 1 5.27 9.49 -0.12
N TRP A 2 4.94 8.37 -0.77
CA TRP A 2 5.60 7.09 -0.57
C TRP A 2 7.10 7.13 -0.87
N VAL A 3 7.49 7.78 -1.97
CA VAL A 3 8.89 7.83 -2.43
C VAL A 3 9.74 8.56 -1.40
N ALA A 4 9.32 9.76 -1.00
CA ALA A 4 10.08 10.56 -0.04
C ALA A 4 10.21 9.90 1.34
N MET A 5 9.20 9.13 1.78
CA MET A 5 9.28 8.38 3.05
C MET A 5 10.27 7.23 2.96
N CYS A 6 10.23 6.48 1.86
CA CYS A 6 11.19 5.41 1.62
C CYS A 6 12.63 5.94 1.54
N GLU A 7 12.86 7.05 0.84
CA GLU A 7 14.20 7.67 0.70
C GLU A 7 14.78 8.16 2.04
N ARG A 8 13.93 8.58 2.98
CA ARG A 8 14.35 8.94 4.34
C ARG A 8 14.60 7.74 5.25
N GLY A 9 14.30 6.52 4.79
CA GLY A 9 14.43 5.31 5.61
C GLY A 9 13.42 5.28 6.77
N GLU A 10 12.23 5.86 6.59
CA GLU A 10 11.16 5.77 7.59
C GLU A 10 10.79 4.31 7.86
N ASP A 11 10.27 4.03 9.05
CA ASP A 11 9.67 2.73 9.35
C ASP A 11 8.29 2.63 8.64
N PRO A 12 8.01 1.58 7.86
CA PRO A 12 6.68 1.36 7.26
C PRO A 12 5.52 1.32 8.27
N ALA A 13 5.80 0.96 9.53
CA ALA A 13 4.86 0.95 10.63
C ALA A 13 4.85 2.27 11.45
N SER A 14 5.65 3.26 11.06
CA SER A 14 5.65 4.58 11.71
C SER A 14 4.29 5.28 11.59
N PRO A 15 3.93 6.18 12.53
CA PRO A 15 2.65 6.91 12.47
C PRO A 15 2.42 7.61 11.13
N ALA A 16 3.46 8.26 10.59
CA ALA A 16 3.34 8.98 9.33
C ALA A 16 3.13 8.03 8.12
N ALA A 17 3.81 6.87 8.10
CA ALA A 17 3.60 5.86 7.06
C ALA A 17 2.20 5.23 7.16
N GLN A 18 1.69 5.02 8.38
CA GLN A 18 0.36 4.47 8.63
C GLN A 18 -0.76 5.44 8.26
N ASP A 19 -0.57 6.75 8.47
CA ASP A 19 -1.51 7.77 7.97
C ASP A 19 -1.59 7.75 6.43
N LEU A 20 -0.46 7.55 5.76
CA LEU A 20 -0.42 7.43 4.30
C LEU A 20 -1.02 6.11 3.81
N ALA A 21 -0.80 5.01 4.53
CA ALA A 21 -1.43 3.72 4.27
C ALA A 21 -2.95 3.82 4.39
N ALA A 22 -3.46 4.44 5.46
CA ALA A 22 -4.89 4.67 5.66
C ALA A 22 -5.53 5.44 4.50
N ARG A 23 -4.85 6.49 4.02
CA ARG A 23 -5.31 7.26 2.85
C ARG A 23 -5.32 6.43 1.56
N HIS A 24 -4.32 5.57 1.37
CA HIS A 24 -4.25 4.66 0.22
C HIS A 24 -5.40 3.65 0.26
N VAL A 25 -5.63 3.00 1.41
CA VAL A 25 -6.73 2.05 1.59
C VAL A 25 -8.09 2.72 1.42
N ALA A 26 -8.29 3.92 1.97
CA ALA A 26 -9.52 4.68 1.80
C ALA A 26 -9.79 5.05 0.34
N TRP A 27 -8.75 5.39 -0.43
CA TRP A 27 -8.87 5.60 -1.87
C TRP A 27 -9.24 4.32 -2.62
N LEU A 28 -8.62 3.18 -2.32
CA LEU A 28 -9.00 1.90 -2.93
C LEU A 28 -10.45 1.52 -2.60
N ALA A 29 -10.90 1.78 -1.38
CA ALA A 29 -12.26 1.48 -0.94
C ALA A 29 -13.33 2.31 -1.66
N SER A 30 -12.96 3.46 -2.25
CA SER A 30 -13.89 4.32 -3.00
C SER A 30 -14.05 3.92 -4.46
N VAL A 31 -13.20 3.01 -4.98
CA VAL A 31 -13.26 2.55 -6.37
C VAL A 31 -14.46 1.61 -6.57
N PRO A 32 -15.38 1.88 -7.51
CA PRO A 32 -16.49 0.99 -7.79
C PRO A 32 -16.02 -0.40 -8.23
N GLY A 33 -16.60 -1.46 -7.65
CA GLY A 33 -16.33 -2.85 -8.03
C GLY A 33 -15.21 -3.53 -7.24
N VAL A 34 -14.61 -2.88 -6.25
CA VAL A 34 -13.66 -3.56 -5.36
C VAL A 34 -14.36 -4.61 -4.48
N PRO A 35 -13.68 -5.73 -4.15
CA PRO A 35 -14.23 -6.77 -3.30
C PRO A 35 -14.74 -6.24 -1.95
N GLY A 36 -15.79 -6.87 -1.42
CA GLY A 36 -16.37 -6.51 -0.13
C GLY A 36 -16.95 -5.09 -0.06
N GLN A 37 -17.19 -4.43 -1.21
CA GLN A 37 -17.63 -3.02 -1.27
C GLN A 37 -16.66 -2.09 -0.50
N GLY A 38 -15.36 -2.39 -0.59
CA GLY A 38 -14.31 -1.60 0.08
C GLY A 38 -14.16 -1.89 1.57
N LYS A 39 -14.74 -2.98 2.08
CA LYS A 39 -14.74 -3.32 3.52
C LYS A 39 -14.54 -4.81 3.77
N GLY A 40 -14.15 -5.12 5.01
CA GLY A 40 -14.07 -6.49 5.52
C GLY A 40 -12.88 -7.31 4.96
N ALA A 41 -12.91 -8.60 5.25
CA ALA A 41 -11.78 -9.51 5.00
C ALA A 41 -11.45 -9.66 3.50
N ASP A 42 -12.46 -9.68 2.62
CA ASP A 42 -12.24 -9.78 1.18
C ASP A 42 -11.54 -8.54 0.62
N PHE A 43 -11.92 -7.36 1.08
CA PHE A 43 -11.23 -6.13 0.70
C PHE A 43 -9.79 -6.11 1.23
N ALA A 44 -9.58 -6.51 2.48
CA ALA A 44 -8.24 -6.58 3.06
C ALA A 44 -7.34 -7.58 2.31
N ARG A 45 -7.88 -8.71 1.85
CA ARG A 45 -7.16 -9.68 1.01
C ARG A 45 -6.84 -9.10 -0.38
N TYR A 46 -7.78 -8.35 -0.96
CA TYR A 46 -7.56 -7.63 -2.22
C TYR A 46 -6.41 -6.60 -2.11
N VAL A 47 -6.39 -5.80 -1.04
CA VAL A 47 -5.34 -4.80 -0.83
C VAL A 47 -3.97 -5.47 -0.65
N ARG A 48 -3.87 -6.55 0.12
CA ARG A 48 -2.61 -7.33 0.25
C ARG A 48 -2.15 -7.88 -1.10
N GLY A 49 -3.06 -8.42 -1.91
CA GLY A 49 -2.74 -8.91 -3.26
C GLY A 49 -2.21 -7.81 -4.19
N LEU A 50 -2.83 -6.63 -4.17
CA LEU A 50 -2.34 -5.46 -4.91
C LEU A 50 -0.96 -5.02 -4.44
N ALA A 51 -0.73 -5.00 -3.13
CA ALA A 51 0.55 -4.63 -2.55
C ALA A 51 1.68 -5.56 -3.00
N GLU A 52 1.44 -6.87 -3.07
CA GLU A 52 2.41 -7.83 -3.64
C GLU A 52 2.63 -7.60 -5.13
N MET A 53 1.57 -7.31 -5.90
CA MET A 53 1.70 -6.98 -7.33
C MET A 53 2.58 -5.74 -7.57
N TYR A 54 2.50 -4.72 -6.72
CA TYR A 54 3.35 -3.53 -6.82
C TYR A 54 4.84 -3.86 -6.75
N VAL A 55 5.20 -4.90 -5.98
CA VAL A 55 6.60 -5.37 -5.84
C VAL A 55 6.97 -6.31 -6.97
N ALA A 56 6.07 -7.20 -7.38
CA ALA A 56 6.32 -8.25 -8.35
C ALA A 56 6.43 -7.75 -9.81
N ASP A 57 5.81 -6.61 -10.13
CA ASP A 57 5.81 -6.04 -11.48
C ASP A 57 6.48 -4.66 -11.49
N GLU A 58 7.65 -4.56 -12.12
CA GLU A 58 8.45 -3.34 -12.19
C GLU A 58 7.68 -2.15 -12.79
N ARG A 59 6.71 -2.41 -13.68
CA ARG A 59 5.87 -1.35 -14.29
C ARG A 59 4.99 -0.65 -13.26
N PHE A 60 4.63 -1.33 -12.17
CA PHE A 60 3.97 -0.72 -11.03
C PHE A 60 4.99 -0.15 -10.05
N ALA A 61 6.10 -0.85 -9.83
CA ALA A 61 7.12 -0.42 -8.88
C ALA A 61 7.71 0.96 -9.18
N VAL A 62 7.86 1.32 -10.47
CA VAL A 62 8.35 2.65 -10.87
C VAL A 62 7.51 3.81 -10.33
N ASN A 63 6.22 3.61 -10.04
CA ASN A 63 5.36 4.64 -9.44
C ASN A 63 5.69 4.92 -7.96
N TYR A 64 6.49 4.05 -7.35
CA TYR A 64 6.93 4.15 -5.96
C TYR A 64 8.44 4.37 -5.83
N GLY A 65 9.12 4.80 -6.90
CA GLY A 65 10.59 4.95 -6.88
C GLY A 65 11.34 3.63 -7.11
N GLY A 66 10.67 2.66 -7.75
CA GLY A 66 11.21 1.34 -8.05
C GLY A 66 10.88 0.30 -6.98
N VAL A 67 11.50 -0.88 -7.09
CA VAL A 67 11.21 -2.05 -6.26
C VAL A 67 11.37 -1.76 -4.76
N THR A 68 12.36 -0.94 -4.39
CA THR A 68 12.60 -0.58 -2.98
C THR A 68 11.42 0.18 -2.37
N GLY A 69 10.93 1.22 -3.05
CA GLY A 69 9.77 1.96 -2.52
C GLY A 69 8.46 1.20 -2.65
N ALA A 70 8.31 0.31 -3.65
CA ALA A 70 7.18 -0.60 -3.71
C ALA A 70 7.15 -1.57 -2.51
N LYS A 71 8.31 -2.08 -2.07
CA LYS A 71 8.40 -2.89 -0.84
C LYS A 71 8.00 -2.09 0.39
N PHE A 72 8.46 -0.84 0.50
CA PHE A 72 8.06 0.05 1.59
C PHE A 72 6.53 0.24 1.64
N VAL A 73 5.89 0.49 0.49
CA VAL A 73 4.43 0.63 0.39
C VAL A 73 3.73 -0.66 0.80
N ARG A 74 4.20 -1.82 0.32
CA ARG A 74 3.64 -3.12 0.68
C ARG A 74 3.69 -3.37 2.17
N ASP A 75 4.85 -3.15 2.78
CA ASP A 75 5.07 -3.40 4.20
C ASP A 75 4.19 -2.47 5.05
N ALA A 76 4.04 -1.20 4.64
CA ALA A 76 3.14 -0.24 5.31
C ALA A 76 1.67 -0.65 5.20
N LEU A 77 1.21 -1.11 4.03
CA LEU A 77 -0.15 -1.58 3.82
C LEU A 77 -0.42 -2.88 4.58
N HIS A 78 0.55 -3.79 4.67
CA HIS A 78 0.43 -5.00 5.46
C HIS A 78 0.31 -4.69 6.95
N ALA A 79 1.18 -3.81 7.48
CA ALA A 79 1.11 -3.36 8.87
C ALA A 79 -0.24 -2.68 9.20
N TYR A 80 -0.77 -1.87 8.28
CA TYR A 80 -2.04 -1.18 8.47
C TYR A 80 -3.24 -2.14 8.57
N LEU A 81 -3.21 -3.25 7.85
CA LEU A 81 -4.33 -4.20 7.76
C LEU A 81 -4.36 -5.26 8.87
N GLY A 82 -3.30 -5.37 9.68
CA GLY A 82 -3.14 -6.39 10.71
C GLY A 82 -2.74 -7.75 10.16
#